data_AF-A0AAJ0EWF4-F1
#
_entry.id   AF-A0AAJ0EWF4-F1
#
_cell.length_a   1.000
_cell.length_b   1.000
_cell.length_c   1.000
_cell.angle_alpha   90.00
_cell.angle_beta   90.00
_cell.angle_gamma   90.00
#
_symmetry.space_group_name_H-M   'P 1'
#
loop_
_entity.id
_entity.type
_entity.pdbx_description
1 polymer ?
#
loop_
_entity_poly.entity_id
_entity_poly.type
_entity_poly.pdbx_seq_one_letter_code
_entity_poly.pdbx_strand_id
1 'polypeptide(L)'
;MAARFPVKNSIWEIDRNTWSVGERLLLSRTPTAPADRWWSDGCGSFYSISELAGTPPPSRPLSTLSLTPIRLIYEAGDSSAVWAIGDAFLKIKSSDHPETTREHVTIAAVHAMRRSFTIPNVLFHDEWAGRRYLVLSKIPGCTLADAWKTMDEATKCQYVDRVVDVCNELGKLRNDCIGGIDGNQLLEPLLVKRNAVADFSHDNLLKACETLGMDCSNFVFYHCDLGPGNLIIDSDGSLGVIDWEMAGFVPKDWIRTRFCISGGLDLPGTGDERVDWRRRMQRRLSTEGYPEIADEWMSWWRGE
;
A
#
# COMPACT_ATOMS: atom_id res chain seq x y z
N MET A 1 -22.11 -10.36 9.70
CA MET A 1 -22.07 -11.72 9.12
C MET A 1 -20.63 -11.99 8.72
N ALA A 2 -20.04 -13.12 9.13
CA ALA A 2 -18.63 -13.43 8.83
C ALA A 2 -18.48 -13.87 7.36
N ALA A 3 -17.33 -13.58 6.75
CA ALA A 3 -17.07 -13.98 5.37
C ALA A 3 -17.04 -15.51 5.21
N ARG A 4 -17.65 -16.01 4.13
CA ARG A 4 -17.82 -17.45 3.88
C ARG A 4 -16.55 -18.23 3.49
N PHE A 5 -15.55 -17.56 2.92
CA PHE A 5 -14.34 -18.20 2.37
C PHE A 5 -13.10 -17.42 2.76
N PRO A 6 -11.89 -18.01 2.83
CA PRO A 6 -10.66 -17.24 3.03
C PRO A 6 -10.50 -16.09 2.03
N VAL A 7 -9.78 -15.01 2.39
CA VAL A 7 -9.58 -13.81 1.58
C VAL A 7 -9.07 -14.16 0.19
N LYS A 8 -8.05 -15.01 0.07
CA LYS A 8 -7.52 -15.49 -1.21
C LYS A 8 -8.51 -16.27 -2.09
N ASN A 9 -9.60 -16.76 -1.53
CA ASN A 9 -10.66 -17.50 -2.24
C ASN A 9 -11.91 -16.62 -2.44
N SER A 10 -11.73 -15.29 -2.50
CA SER A 10 -12.85 -14.36 -2.65
C SER A 10 -13.36 -14.23 -4.08
N ILE A 11 -12.66 -14.73 -5.10
CA ILE A 11 -13.11 -14.65 -6.50
C ILE A 11 -13.52 -16.03 -6.99
N TRP A 12 -14.74 -16.13 -7.55
CA TRP A 12 -15.30 -17.36 -8.09
C TRP A 12 -15.77 -17.13 -9.52
N GLU A 13 -15.53 -18.11 -10.38
CA GLU A 13 -15.91 -18.08 -11.79
C GLU A 13 -17.37 -18.51 -11.95
N ILE A 14 -18.18 -17.65 -12.59
CA ILE A 14 -19.58 -17.95 -12.95
C ILE A 14 -19.60 -18.46 -14.39
N ASP A 15 -19.00 -17.69 -15.31
CA ASP A 15 -18.77 -18.07 -16.70
C ASP A 15 -17.47 -17.43 -17.25
N ARG A 16 -17.23 -17.53 -18.56
CA ARG A 16 -16.02 -17.01 -19.22
C ARG A 16 -15.78 -15.49 -19.09
N ASN A 17 -16.83 -14.72 -18.81
CA ASN A 17 -16.83 -13.26 -18.78
C ASN A 17 -17.38 -12.69 -17.47
N THR A 18 -17.82 -13.54 -16.52
CA THR A 18 -18.39 -13.08 -15.25
C THR A 18 -17.85 -13.87 -14.06
N TRP A 19 -17.60 -13.15 -12.97
CA TRP A 19 -17.06 -13.68 -11.71
C TRP A 19 -17.79 -13.05 -10.53
N SER A 20 -18.05 -13.84 -9.49
CA SER A 20 -18.45 -13.26 -8.20
C SER A 20 -17.21 -12.89 -7.40
N VAL A 21 -17.29 -11.76 -6.71
CA VAL A 21 -16.26 -11.25 -5.80
C VAL A 21 -16.88 -11.09 -4.41
N GLY A 22 -16.35 -11.84 -3.46
CA GLY A 22 -17.00 -12.05 -2.17
C GLY A 22 -18.39 -12.65 -2.36
N GLU A 23 -19.36 -12.15 -1.60
CA GLU A 23 -20.74 -12.64 -1.62
C GLU A 23 -21.71 -11.68 -2.34
N ARG A 24 -21.28 -10.46 -2.62
CA ARG A 24 -22.16 -9.38 -3.08
C ARG A 24 -21.74 -8.73 -4.38
N LEU A 25 -20.51 -8.89 -4.85
CA LEU A 25 -20.07 -8.20 -6.07
C LEU A 25 -20.05 -9.13 -7.28
N LEU A 26 -20.39 -8.56 -8.42
CA LEU A 26 -20.28 -9.15 -9.74
C LEU A 26 -19.21 -8.38 -10.51
N LEU A 27 -18.16 -9.09 -10.90
CA LEU A 27 -17.16 -8.61 -11.85
C LEU A 27 -17.52 -9.14 -13.23
N SER A 28 -17.64 -8.24 -14.21
CA SER A 28 -17.99 -8.59 -15.59
C SER A 28 -16.96 -8.07 -16.58
N ARG A 29 -16.71 -8.79 -17.67
CA ARG A 29 -15.90 -8.33 -18.82
C ARG A 29 -16.79 -8.20 -20.05
N THR A 30 -16.86 -7.00 -20.62
CA THR A 30 -17.74 -6.68 -21.76
C THR A 30 -16.97 -5.90 -22.84
N PRO A 31 -17.38 -5.98 -24.12
CA PRO A 31 -16.71 -5.25 -25.21
C PRO A 31 -17.01 -3.74 -25.22
N THR A 32 -18.06 -3.30 -24.51
CA THR A 32 -18.48 -1.90 -24.46
C THR A 32 -18.33 -1.40 -23.04
N ALA A 33 -17.64 -0.27 -22.86
CA ALA A 33 -17.48 0.35 -21.55
C ALA A 33 -18.85 0.70 -20.93
N PRO A 34 -19.13 0.25 -19.69
CA PRO A 34 -20.32 0.69 -18.95
C PRO A 34 -20.29 2.17 -18.60
N ALA A 35 -21.38 2.67 -18.01
CA ALA A 35 -21.48 4.08 -17.62
C ALA A 35 -20.52 4.45 -16.49
N ASP A 36 -20.32 3.57 -15.51
CA ASP A 36 -19.49 3.80 -14.33
C ASP A 36 -18.72 2.54 -13.90
N ARG A 37 -17.77 2.73 -12.95
CA ARG A 37 -17.05 1.66 -12.23
C ARG A 37 -16.41 0.60 -13.14
N TRP A 38 -15.73 1.07 -14.19
CA TRP A 38 -15.07 0.21 -15.17
C TRP A 38 -13.60 0.57 -15.36
N TRP A 39 -12.85 -0.38 -15.91
CA TRP A 39 -11.47 -0.19 -16.35
C TRP A 39 -11.17 -1.04 -17.58
N SER A 40 -10.12 -0.69 -18.32
CA SER A 40 -9.72 -1.43 -19.51
C SER A 40 -9.10 -2.78 -19.13
N ASP A 41 -9.24 -3.75 -20.02
CA ASP A 41 -8.49 -5.00 -19.95
C ASP A 41 -7.14 -4.95 -20.69
N GLY A 42 -6.79 -3.81 -21.29
CA GLY A 42 -5.60 -3.62 -22.12
C GLY A 42 -5.74 -4.14 -23.56
N CYS A 43 -6.86 -4.78 -23.91
CA CYS A 43 -7.10 -5.51 -25.16
C CYS A 43 -8.43 -5.13 -25.83
N GLY A 44 -8.95 -3.93 -25.54
CA GLY A 44 -10.15 -3.38 -26.17
C GLY A 44 -11.48 -3.86 -25.57
N SER A 45 -11.46 -4.57 -24.44
CA SER A 45 -12.64 -4.83 -23.61
C SER A 45 -12.53 -4.11 -22.27
N PHE A 46 -13.59 -4.20 -21.48
CA PHE A 46 -13.74 -3.45 -20.24
C PHE A 46 -14.22 -4.37 -19.12
N TYR A 47 -13.54 -4.29 -17.99
CA TYR A 47 -14.03 -4.85 -16.74
C TYR A 47 -14.92 -3.85 -16.03
N SER A 48 -15.93 -4.33 -15.31
CA SER A 48 -16.74 -3.49 -14.42
C SER A 48 -17.19 -4.25 -13.19
N ILE A 49 -17.43 -3.52 -12.11
CA ILE A 49 -17.91 -4.08 -10.85
C ILE A 49 -19.27 -3.51 -10.46
N SER A 50 -20.21 -4.41 -10.16
CA SER A 50 -21.57 -4.07 -9.73
C SER A 50 -22.01 -4.95 -8.57
N GLU A 51 -23.17 -4.66 -7.99
CA GLU A 51 -23.78 -5.57 -7.01
C GLU A 51 -24.41 -6.78 -7.71
N LEU A 52 -24.28 -7.94 -7.08
CA LEU A 52 -24.90 -9.19 -7.46
C LEU A 52 -26.38 -9.14 -7.05
N ALA A 53 -27.28 -9.13 -8.03
CA ALA A 53 -28.71 -9.13 -7.76
C ALA A 53 -29.22 -10.57 -7.50
N GLY A 54 -29.91 -10.77 -6.37
CA GLY A 54 -30.61 -12.02 -6.07
C GLY A 54 -29.70 -13.16 -5.58
N THR A 55 -30.13 -14.40 -5.82
CA THR A 55 -29.40 -15.60 -5.37
C THR A 55 -28.10 -15.75 -6.16
N PRO A 56 -26.95 -16.02 -5.50
CA PRO A 56 -25.70 -16.20 -6.19
C PRO A 56 -25.79 -17.31 -7.25
N PRO A 57 -25.35 -17.05 -8.49
CA PRO A 57 -25.39 -18.05 -9.54
C PRO A 57 -24.44 -19.21 -9.22
N PRO A 58 -24.65 -20.40 -9.83
CA PRO A 58 -23.68 -21.48 -9.76
C PRO A 58 -22.30 -20.97 -10.18
N SER A 59 -21.31 -21.21 -9.33
CA SER A 59 -19.94 -20.76 -9.55
C SER A 59 -18.95 -21.82 -9.08
N ARG A 60 -17.74 -21.73 -9.61
CA ARG A 60 -16.62 -22.61 -9.27
C ARG A 60 -15.41 -21.80 -8.81
N PRO A 61 -14.47 -22.40 -8.08
CA PRO A 61 -13.23 -21.71 -7.71
C PRO A 61 -12.52 -21.15 -8.95
N LEU A 62 -11.92 -19.97 -8.81
CA LEU A 62 -11.16 -19.35 -9.89
C LEU A 62 -10.06 -20.30 -10.39
N SER A 63 -10.01 -20.53 -11.69
CA SER A 63 -8.95 -21.34 -12.30
C SER A 63 -7.58 -20.73 -12.03
N THR A 64 -6.63 -21.58 -11.65
CA THR A 64 -5.23 -21.18 -11.37
C THR A 64 -4.33 -21.27 -12.60
N LEU A 65 -4.91 -21.54 -13.78
CA LEU A 65 -4.16 -21.61 -15.02
C LEU A 65 -3.61 -20.22 -15.40
N SER A 66 -2.36 -20.17 -15.88
CA SER A 66 -1.68 -18.91 -16.29
C SER A 66 -2.42 -18.10 -17.38
N LEU A 67 -3.40 -18.72 -18.05
CA LEU A 67 -4.24 -18.11 -19.09
C LEU A 67 -5.49 -17.41 -18.53
N THR A 68 -5.73 -17.43 -17.22
CA THR A 68 -6.86 -16.70 -16.64
C THR A 68 -6.59 -15.20 -16.68
N PRO A 69 -7.61 -14.39 -17.00
CA PRO A 69 -7.42 -12.95 -17.12
C PRO A 69 -7.42 -12.25 -15.74
N ILE A 70 -7.68 -13.00 -14.68
CA ILE A 70 -7.60 -12.59 -13.27
C ILE A 70 -6.48 -13.38 -12.62
N ARG A 71 -5.40 -12.70 -12.24
CA ARG A 71 -4.20 -13.35 -11.68
C ARG A 71 -3.97 -12.90 -10.25
N LEU A 72 -3.90 -13.84 -9.31
CA LEU A 72 -3.45 -13.55 -7.94
C LEU A 72 -1.96 -13.20 -7.99
N ILE A 73 -1.60 -11.99 -7.55
CA ILE A 73 -0.22 -11.48 -7.58
C ILE A 73 0.39 -11.35 -6.18
N TYR A 74 -0.44 -11.33 -5.14
CA TYR A 74 0.00 -11.27 -3.76
C TYR A 74 -1.04 -11.92 -2.84
N GLU A 75 -0.58 -12.66 -1.83
CA GLU A 75 -1.42 -13.11 -0.71
C GLU A 75 -0.63 -13.07 0.61
N ALA A 76 -1.33 -12.74 1.69
CA ALA A 76 -0.84 -12.83 3.06
C ALA A 76 -1.88 -13.56 3.90
N GLY A 77 -1.91 -14.89 3.77
CA GLY A 77 -2.83 -15.75 4.50
C GLY A 77 -4.30 -15.36 4.29
N ASP A 78 -5.01 -15.13 5.40
CA ASP A 78 -6.41 -14.68 5.40
C ASP A 78 -6.56 -13.16 5.61
N SER A 79 -5.45 -12.41 5.60
CA SER A 79 -5.45 -10.98 5.92
C SER A 79 -5.48 -10.09 4.67
N SER A 80 -4.85 -10.51 3.58
CA SER A 80 -4.77 -9.72 2.35
C SER A 80 -4.59 -10.61 1.12
N ALA A 81 -5.23 -10.23 0.01
CA ALA A 81 -4.95 -10.77 -1.31
C ALA A 81 -5.14 -9.69 -2.37
N VAL A 82 -4.30 -9.73 -3.41
CA VAL A 82 -4.31 -8.78 -4.51
C VAL A 82 -4.32 -9.52 -5.85
N TRP A 83 -5.26 -9.15 -6.71
CA TRP A 83 -5.37 -9.68 -8.07
C TRP A 83 -5.10 -8.59 -9.10
N ALA A 84 -4.32 -8.92 -10.12
CA ALA A 84 -4.25 -8.15 -11.36
C ALA A 84 -5.41 -8.56 -12.27
N ILE A 85 -6.20 -7.59 -12.71
CA ILE A 85 -7.39 -7.77 -13.54
C ILE A 85 -7.37 -6.69 -14.62
N GLY A 86 -6.90 -7.02 -15.82
CA GLY A 86 -6.70 -6.00 -16.85
C GLY A 86 -5.73 -4.91 -16.39
N ASP A 87 -6.12 -3.64 -16.59
CA ASP A 87 -5.38 -2.45 -16.15
C ASP A 87 -5.78 -1.96 -14.75
N ALA A 88 -6.19 -2.87 -13.86
CA ALA A 88 -6.43 -2.56 -12.46
C ALA A 88 -5.97 -3.67 -11.52
N PHE A 89 -5.91 -3.32 -10.24
CA PHE A 89 -5.66 -4.24 -9.15
C PHE A 89 -6.86 -4.25 -8.19
N LEU A 90 -7.37 -5.43 -7.87
CA LEU A 90 -8.34 -5.64 -6.81
C LEU A 90 -7.60 -6.09 -5.55
N LYS A 91 -7.65 -5.30 -4.49
CA LYS A 91 -7.16 -5.63 -3.15
C LYS A 91 -8.37 -6.02 -2.29
N ILE A 92 -8.29 -7.17 -1.64
CA ILE A 92 -9.25 -7.60 -0.62
C ILE A 92 -8.49 -7.84 0.67
N LYS A 93 -8.90 -7.18 1.75
CA LYS A 93 -8.25 -7.26 3.07
C LYS A 93 -9.25 -7.55 4.18
N SER A 94 -8.81 -8.22 5.22
CA SER A 94 -9.56 -8.28 6.48
C SER A 94 -9.69 -6.87 7.08
N SER A 95 -10.79 -6.62 7.78
CA SER A 95 -11.04 -5.34 8.46
C SER A 95 -10.72 -5.44 9.96
N ASP A 96 -9.54 -5.93 10.30
CA ASP A 96 -9.12 -6.20 11.69
C ASP A 96 -8.96 -4.92 12.51
N HIS A 97 -8.74 -3.78 11.86
CA HIS A 97 -8.53 -2.47 12.50
C HIS A 97 -9.51 -1.43 11.92
N PRO A 98 -10.81 -1.48 12.26
CA PRO A 98 -11.85 -0.67 11.64
C PRO A 98 -11.65 0.84 11.83
N GLU A 99 -10.94 1.25 12.88
CA GLU A 99 -10.65 2.66 13.20
C GLU A 99 -9.48 3.25 12.41
N THR A 100 -8.77 2.47 11.58
CA THR A 100 -7.66 3.02 10.79
C THR A 100 -8.14 3.75 9.54
N THR A 101 -7.40 4.79 9.17
CA THR A 101 -7.64 5.52 7.91
C THR A 101 -7.61 4.55 6.73
N ARG A 102 -8.56 4.69 5.81
CA ARG A 102 -8.63 3.81 4.64
C ARG A 102 -7.75 4.32 3.52
N GLU A 103 -7.11 3.39 2.81
CA GLU A 103 -6.23 3.69 1.68
C GLU A 103 -6.90 4.57 0.62
N HIS A 104 -8.20 4.38 0.34
CA HIS A 104 -8.93 5.24 -0.62
C HIS A 104 -9.09 6.69 -0.13
N VAL A 105 -9.23 6.93 1.17
CA VAL A 105 -9.30 8.27 1.78
C VAL A 105 -7.93 8.95 1.65
N THR A 106 -6.86 8.23 1.96
CA THR A 106 -5.49 8.70 1.78
C THR A 106 -5.20 9.05 0.33
N ILE A 107 -5.53 8.17 -0.63
CA ILE A 107 -5.33 8.41 -2.06
C ILE A 107 -6.08 9.67 -2.51
N ALA A 108 -7.34 9.86 -2.08
CA ALA A 108 -8.11 11.05 -2.42
C ALA A 108 -7.44 12.35 -1.91
N ALA A 109 -6.94 12.34 -0.68
CA ALA A 109 -6.22 13.48 -0.12
C ALA A 109 -4.92 13.76 -0.88
N VAL A 110 -4.15 12.71 -1.24
CA VAL A 110 -2.90 12.86 -1.96
C VAL A 110 -3.13 13.34 -3.41
N HIS A 111 -4.21 12.94 -4.08
CA HIS A 111 -4.59 13.48 -5.40
C HIS A 111 -4.84 14.99 -5.37
N ALA A 112 -5.31 15.54 -4.24
CA ALA A 112 -5.53 16.97 -4.08
C ALA A 112 -4.23 17.78 -3.88
N MET A 113 -3.10 17.11 -3.69
CA MET A 113 -1.80 17.76 -3.49
C MET A 113 -1.09 18.06 -4.82
N ARG A 114 -0.18 19.04 -4.83
CA ARG A 114 0.81 19.19 -5.91
C ARG A 114 1.99 18.26 -5.65
N ARG A 115 2.39 17.48 -6.65
CA ARG A 115 3.24 16.29 -6.48
C ARG A 115 4.05 16.03 -7.74
N SER A 116 5.28 15.54 -7.59
CA SER A 116 6.19 15.19 -8.70
C SER A 116 6.08 13.74 -9.19
N PHE A 117 5.21 12.95 -8.58
CA PHE A 117 5.01 11.52 -8.84
C PHE A 117 3.56 11.22 -9.22
N THR A 118 3.29 9.99 -9.68
CA THR A 118 1.96 9.45 -10.03
C THR A 118 1.46 8.50 -8.94
N ILE A 119 0.14 8.42 -8.71
CA ILE A 119 -0.50 7.48 -7.78
C ILE A 119 -1.69 6.83 -8.47
N PRO A 120 -2.19 5.67 -7.99
CA PRO A 120 -3.34 5.05 -8.61
C PRO A 120 -4.62 5.87 -8.39
N ASN A 121 -5.57 5.72 -9.31
CA ASN A 121 -6.94 6.18 -9.13
C ASN A 121 -7.74 5.11 -8.40
N VAL A 122 -8.60 5.52 -7.48
CA VAL A 122 -9.60 4.63 -6.87
C VAL A 122 -10.74 4.45 -7.86
N LEU A 123 -10.92 3.23 -8.36
CA LEU A 123 -11.96 2.88 -9.33
C LEU A 123 -13.21 2.34 -8.64
N PHE A 124 -13.03 1.68 -7.49
CA PHE A 124 -14.10 1.17 -6.65
C PHE A 124 -13.57 0.93 -5.24
N HIS A 125 -14.41 1.14 -4.23
CA HIS A 125 -14.15 0.66 -2.89
C HIS A 125 -15.48 0.34 -2.18
N ASP A 126 -15.48 -0.65 -1.29
CA ASP A 126 -16.62 -0.99 -0.45
C ASP A 126 -16.16 -1.86 0.74
N GLU A 127 -16.99 -1.94 1.78
CA GLU A 127 -16.71 -2.68 3.02
C GLU A 127 -17.91 -3.50 3.46
N TRP A 128 -17.75 -4.82 3.52
CA TRP A 128 -18.80 -5.71 4.04
C TRP A 128 -18.21 -7.03 4.54
N ALA A 129 -18.97 -7.73 5.39
CA ALA A 129 -18.60 -9.03 5.96
C ALA A 129 -17.20 -9.07 6.62
N GLY A 130 -16.78 -7.96 7.23
CA GLY A 130 -15.45 -7.84 7.86
C GLY A 130 -14.30 -7.74 6.85
N ARG A 131 -14.58 -7.37 5.60
CA ARG A 131 -13.60 -7.20 4.53
C ARG A 131 -13.70 -5.84 3.88
N ARG A 132 -12.55 -5.40 3.39
CA ARG A 132 -12.38 -4.18 2.59
C ARG A 132 -12.03 -4.57 1.19
N TYR A 133 -12.67 -3.92 0.24
CA TYR A 133 -12.49 -4.15 -1.18
C TYR A 133 -12.06 -2.83 -1.80
N LEU A 134 -10.99 -2.86 -2.57
CA LEU A 134 -10.43 -1.68 -3.20
C LEU A 134 -9.93 -2.04 -4.59
N VAL A 135 -10.44 -1.36 -5.60
CA VAL A 135 -9.96 -1.46 -6.98
C VAL A 135 -9.18 -0.20 -7.31
N LEU A 136 -7.93 -0.37 -7.70
CA LEU A 136 -6.99 0.69 -8.04
C LEU A 136 -6.58 0.58 -9.50
N SER A 137 -6.49 1.71 -10.22
CA SER A 137 -5.93 1.72 -11.57
C SER A 137 -4.47 1.30 -11.55
N LYS A 138 -4.03 0.57 -12.57
CA LYS A 138 -2.62 0.23 -12.75
C LYS A 138 -1.82 1.48 -13.13
N ILE A 139 -0.64 1.63 -12.50
CA ILE A 139 0.39 2.58 -12.98
C ILE A 139 1.27 1.84 -13.99
N PRO A 140 1.49 2.39 -15.20
CA PRO A 140 2.43 1.83 -16.17
C PRO A 140 3.86 1.72 -15.63
N GLY A 141 4.58 0.69 -16.05
CA GLY A 141 5.97 0.44 -15.63
C GLY A 141 6.17 -0.86 -14.85
N CYS A 142 7.33 -0.98 -14.22
CA CYS A 142 7.70 -2.09 -13.32
C CYS A 142 8.07 -1.55 -11.94
N THR A 143 8.13 -2.44 -10.95
CA THR A 143 8.56 -2.01 -9.61
C THR A 143 10.05 -1.65 -9.61
N LEU A 144 10.44 -0.70 -8.76
CA LEU A 144 11.84 -0.39 -8.53
C LEU A 144 12.59 -1.64 -8.06
N ALA A 145 11.95 -2.50 -7.26
CA ALA A 145 12.50 -3.78 -6.82
C ALA A 145 12.91 -4.69 -7.99
N ASP A 146 12.07 -4.81 -9.02
CA ASP A 146 12.35 -5.64 -10.20
C ASP A 146 13.48 -5.06 -11.05
N ALA A 147 13.53 -3.73 -11.18
CA ALA A 147 14.52 -3.06 -12.01
C ALA A 147 15.87 -2.83 -11.31
N TRP A 148 15.92 -2.83 -9.98
CA TRP A 148 17.09 -2.36 -9.21
C TRP A 148 18.40 -3.06 -9.59
N LYS A 149 18.34 -4.37 -9.83
CA LYS A 149 19.53 -5.18 -10.13
C LYS A 149 20.16 -4.85 -11.49
N THR A 150 19.37 -4.33 -12.43
CA THR A 150 19.84 -4.00 -13.78
C THR A 150 20.17 -2.53 -13.96
N MET A 151 19.84 -1.68 -12.97
CA MET A 151 20.19 -0.26 -12.98
C MET A 151 21.69 -0.02 -12.77
N ASP A 152 22.21 0.97 -13.49
CA ASP A 152 23.53 1.53 -13.17
C ASP A 152 23.49 2.39 -11.90
N GLU A 153 24.68 2.72 -11.38
CA GLU A 153 24.82 3.45 -10.13
C GLU A 153 24.28 4.89 -10.21
N ALA A 154 24.39 5.54 -11.36
CA ALA A 154 23.87 6.90 -11.55
C ALA A 154 22.33 6.92 -11.44
N THR A 155 21.67 5.94 -12.07
CA THR A 155 20.23 5.77 -12.06
C THR A 155 19.72 5.44 -10.65
N LYS A 156 20.43 4.56 -9.93
CA LYS A 156 20.09 4.28 -8.52
C LYS A 156 20.15 5.53 -7.65
N CYS A 157 21.22 6.32 -7.77
CA CYS A 157 21.34 7.59 -7.05
C CYS A 157 20.21 8.57 -7.41
N GLN A 158 19.87 8.69 -8.70
CA GLN A 158 18.77 9.53 -9.14
C GLN A 158 17.42 9.14 -8.52
N TYR A 159 17.09 7.85 -8.45
CA TYR A 159 15.83 7.43 -7.82
C TYR A 159 15.84 7.60 -6.30
N VAL A 160 16.98 7.44 -5.65
CA VAL A 160 17.14 7.76 -4.22
C VAL A 160 16.87 9.24 -3.97
N ASP A 161 17.44 10.14 -4.78
CA ASP A 161 17.19 11.58 -4.68
C ASP A 161 15.71 11.90 -4.87
N ARG A 162 15.08 11.33 -5.89
CA ARG A 162 13.65 11.56 -6.17
C ARG A 162 12.74 11.07 -5.05
N VAL A 163 13.04 9.94 -4.42
CA VAL A 163 12.22 9.46 -3.29
C VAL A 163 12.44 10.32 -2.04
N VAL A 164 13.63 10.89 -1.85
CA VAL A 164 13.81 11.93 -0.82
C VAL A 164 13.03 13.19 -1.15
N ASP A 165 12.93 13.60 -2.42
CA ASP A 165 12.04 14.68 -2.84
C ASP A 165 10.57 14.36 -2.54
N VAL A 166 10.13 13.11 -2.72
CA VAL A 166 8.79 12.65 -2.30
C VAL A 166 8.60 12.83 -0.79
N CYS A 167 9.57 12.42 0.04
CA CYS A 167 9.51 12.65 1.50
C CYS A 167 9.41 14.14 1.85
N ASN A 168 10.18 14.99 1.16
CA ASN A 168 10.15 16.44 1.33
C ASN A 168 8.83 17.06 0.88
N GLU A 169 8.24 16.58 -0.22
CA GLU A 169 6.94 17.03 -0.74
C GLU A 169 5.79 16.66 0.20
N LEU A 170 5.72 15.39 0.63
CA LEU A 170 4.68 14.92 1.55
C LEU A 170 4.81 15.61 2.91
N GLY A 171 6.03 15.76 3.42
CA GLY A 171 6.28 16.38 4.73
C GLY A 171 5.97 17.88 4.82
N LYS A 172 5.59 18.53 3.72
CA LYS A 172 5.02 19.89 3.73
C LYS A 172 3.65 19.91 4.40
N LEU A 173 2.90 18.82 4.33
CA LEU A 173 1.64 18.69 5.04
C LEU A 173 1.93 18.34 6.50
N ARG A 174 1.35 19.13 7.41
CA ARG A 174 1.59 19.07 8.84
C ARG A 174 0.31 18.86 9.62
N ASN A 175 0.44 18.30 10.82
CA ASN A 175 -0.65 18.14 11.78
C ASN A 175 -0.10 18.22 13.20
N ASP A 176 -0.97 18.53 14.15
CA ASP A 176 -0.64 18.60 15.58
C ASP A 176 -0.75 17.23 16.26
N CYS A 177 -1.27 16.22 15.55
CA CYS A 177 -1.48 14.86 16.07
C CYS A 177 -0.87 13.78 15.16
N ILE A 178 -0.31 12.73 15.76
CA ILE A 178 -0.07 11.44 15.10
C ILE A 178 -1.41 10.77 14.78
N GLY A 179 -1.56 10.30 13.55
CA GLY A 179 -2.82 9.76 13.04
C GLY A 179 -2.85 9.74 11.52
N GLY A 180 -3.95 9.29 10.92
CA GLY A 180 -4.11 9.35 9.48
C GLY A 180 -4.69 10.68 8.99
N ILE A 181 -4.88 10.77 7.67
CA ILE A 181 -5.15 12.03 6.99
C ILE A 181 -6.52 12.66 7.31
N ASP A 182 -7.46 11.85 7.75
CA ASP A 182 -8.84 12.21 8.10
C ASP A 182 -9.06 12.33 9.62
N GLY A 183 -7.99 12.21 10.41
CA GLY A 183 -8.03 12.21 11.88
C GLY A 183 -8.27 10.83 12.51
N ASN A 184 -8.48 9.78 11.71
CA ASN A 184 -8.57 8.41 12.21
C ASN A 184 -7.18 7.84 12.58
N GLN A 185 -7.14 6.58 13.02
CA GLN A 185 -5.91 5.94 13.46
C GLN A 185 -4.94 5.68 12.29
N LEU A 186 -3.64 5.76 12.60
CA LEU A 186 -2.55 5.42 11.70
C LEU A 186 -2.15 3.95 11.88
N LEU A 187 -2.23 3.15 10.82
CA LEU A 187 -1.75 1.77 10.84
C LEU A 187 -0.21 1.74 10.82
N GLU A 188 0.39 1.74 12.02
CA GLU A 188 1.84 1.72 12.20
C GLU A 188 2.28 0.64 13.22
N PRO A 189 2.42 -0.62 12.77
CA PRO A 189 2.79 -1.72 13.66
C PRO A 189 4.18 -1.59 14.31
N LEU A 190 5.10 -0.84 13.71
CA LEU A 190 6.46 -0.68 14.26
C LEU A 190 6.51 0.34 15.41
N LEU A 191 5.43 1.10 15.66
CA LEU A 191 5.27 1.91 16.88
C LEU A 191 4.44 1.20 17.96
N VAL A 192 4.07 -0.07 17.77
CA VAL A 192 3.38 -0.88 18.78
C VAL A 192 4.34 -1.88 19.40
N LYS A 193 4.65 -1.73 20.70
CA LYS A 193 5.66 -2.55 21.39
C LYS A 193 5.53 -4.05 21.08
N ARG A 194 6.65 -4.72 20.88
CA ARG A 194 6.70 -6.16 20.60
C ARG A 194 5.86 -6.96 21.60
N ASN A 195 5.03 -7.86 21.08
CA ASN A 195 4.10 -8.72 21.83
C ASN A 195 2.96 -7.98 22.57
N ALA A 196 2.83 -6.67 22.42
CA ALA A 196 1.65 -5.95 22.89
C ALA A 196 0.44 -6.24 21.99
N VAL A 197 -0.76 -6.00 22.53
CA VAL A 197 -1.98 -5.96 21.73
C VAL A 197 -1.88 -4.80 20.75
N ALA A 198 -2.32 -5.01 19.51
CA ALA A 198 -2.35 -3.96 18.50
C ALA A 198 -3.28 -2.82 18.94
N ASP A 199 -2.70 -1.64 19.16
CA ASP A 199 -3.40 -0.40 19.50
C ASP A 199 -2.78 0.74 18.69
N PHE A 200 -3.55 1.26 17.75
CA PHE A 200 -3.14 2.34 16.85
C PHE A 200 -3.75 3.69 17.24
N SER A 201 -4.28 3.80 18.47
CA SER A 201 -4.79 5.06 18.98
C SER A 201 -3.69 6.13 19.03
N HIS A 202 -4.12 7.39 18.87
CA HIS A 202 -3.24 8.55 18.99
C HIS A 202 -2.37 8.49 20.26
N ASP A 203 -3.00 8.26 21.41
CA ASP A 203 -2.32 8.23 22.71
C ASP A 203 -1.24 7.14 22.79
N ASN A 204 -1.52 5.94 22.27
CA ASN A 204 -0.55 4.84 22.32
C ASN A 204 0.65 5.11 21.39
N LEU A 205 0.40 5.57 20.16
CA LEU A 205 1.45 5.89 19.21
C LEU A 205 2.28 7.09 19.66
N LEU A 206 1.64 8.14 20.18
CA LEU A 206 2.30 9.31 20.75
C LEU A 206 3.21 8.91 21.91
N LYS A 207 2.70 8.14 22.86
CA LYS A 207 3.48 7.65 24.00
C LYS A 207 4.69 6.83 23.57
N ALA A 208 4.56 6.00 22.53
CA ALA A 208 5.70 5.27 21.98
C ALA A 208 6.75 6.24 21.41
N CYS A 209 6.34 7.23 20.60
CA CYS A 209 7.24 8.25 20.06
C CYS A 209 7.96 9.04 21.16
N GLU A 210 7.25 9.49 22.19
CA GLU A 210 7.83 10.20 23.35
C GLU A 210 8.80 9.32 24.14
N THR A 211 8.46 8.04 24.34
CA THR A 211 9.34 7.08 25.02
C THR A 211 10.65 6.87 24.25
N LEU A 212 10.58 6.90 22.91
CA LEU A 212 11.72 6.78 22.02
C LEU A 212 12.51 8.09 21.86
N GLY A 213 12.09 9.18 22.50
CA GLY A 213 12.77 10.47 22.45
C GLY A 213 12.59 11.24 21.14
N MET A 214 11.57 10.92 20.33
CA MET A 214 11.28 11.66 19.10
C MET A 214 10.72 13.06 19.39
N ASP A 215 10.96 14.01 18.47
CA ASP A 215 10.32 15.31 18.51
C ASP A 215 8.84 15.19 18.09
N CYS A 216 7.95 15.20 19.09
CA CYS A 216 6.51 15.13 18.91
C CYS A 216 5.83 16.51 18.89
N SER A 217 6.60 17.60 18.73
CA SER A 217 6.04 18.97 18.68
C SER A 217 5.30 19.29 17.38
N ASN A 218 5.56 18.53 16.31
CA ASN A 218 4.89 18.68 15.02
C ASN A 218 5.00 17.39 14.21
N PHE A 219 3.89 16.97 13.60
CA PHE A 219 3.81 15.75 12.80
C PHE A 219 3.79 16.09 11.31
N VAL A 220 4.50 15.31 10.51
CA VAL A 220 4.59 15.47 9.06
C VAL A 220 3.94 14.29 8.37
N PHE A 221 3.25 14.55 7.25
CA PHE A 221 2.65 13.47 6.47
C PHE A 221 3.75 12.66 5.77
N TYR A 222 3.70 11.34 5.95
CA TYR A 222 4.65 10.39 5.38
C TYR A 222 3.93 9.14 4.90
N HIS A 223 4.46 8.49 3.87
CA HIS A 223 3.89 7.26 3.32
C HIS A 223 4.04 6.05 4.25
N CYS A 224 5.08 6.04 5.10
CA CYS A 224 5.39 4.92 6.00
C CYS A 224 5.65 3.57 5.32
N ASP A 225 5.81 3.51 3.99
CA ASP A 225 6.12 2.25 3.29
C ASP A 225 6.80 2.45 1.94
N LEU A 226 7.80 3.33 1.88
CA LEU A 226 8.56 3.60 0.64
C LEU A 226 9.59 2.50 0.33
N GLY A 227 9.12 1.26 0.35
CA GLY A 227 9.87 0.08 -0.07
C GLY A 227 9.97 0.03 -1.60
N PRO A 228 10.95 -0.68 -2.15
CA PRO A 228 11.18 -0.70 -3.59
C PRO A 228 10.06 -1.42 -4.37
N GLY A 229 9.24 -2.24 -3.71
CA GLY A 229 8.04 -2.83 -4.29
C GLY A 229 6.88 -1.85 -4.49
N ASN A 230 6.87 -0.73 -3.73
CA ASN A 230 5.81 0.28 -3.76
C ASN A 230 6.14 1.49 -4.66
N LEU A 231 7.26 1.41 -5.36
CA LEU A 231 7.74 2.43 -6.29
C LEU A 231 7.66 1.85 -7.69
N ILE A 232 6.94 2.53 -8.59
CA ILE A 232 6.80 2.13 -9.99
C ILE A 232 7.65 3.07 -10.84
N ILE A 233 8.43 2.52 -11.75
CA ILE A 233 9.22 3.29 -12.71
C ILE A 233 8.81 2.92 -14.12
N ASP A 234 8.81 3.91 -15.00
CA ASP A 234 8.56 3.69 -16.43
C ASP A 234 9.74 4.19 -17.28
N SER A 235 9.74 3.78 -18.54
CA SER A 235 10.76 4.06 -19.56
C SER A 235 10.97 5.55 -19.84
N ASP A 236 9.97 6.39 -19.56
CA ASP A 236 10.05 7.85 -19.68
C ASP A 236 10.68 8.52 -18.44
N GLY A 237 11.06 7.74 -17.42
CA GLY A 237 11.56 8.22 -16.15
C GLY A 237 10.46 8.72 -15.21
N SER A 238 9.19 8.40 -15.43
CA SER A 238 8.12 8.66 -14.47
C SER A 238 8.30 7.85 -13.19
N LEU A 239 7.89 8.43 -12.05
CA LEU A 239 7.87 7.75 -10.75
C LEU A 239 6.42 7.64 -10.28
N GLY A 240 5.96 6.42 -10.06
CA GLY A 240 4.70 6.09 -9.41
C GLY A 240 4.93 5.64 -7.97
N VAL A 241 3.98 5.93 -7.09
CA VAL A 241 3.97 5.48 -5.69
C VAL A 241 2.64 4.80 -5.41
N ILE A 242 2.68 3.58 -4.88
CA ILE A 242 1.49 2.75 -4.60
C ILE A 242 1.47 2.30 -3.14
N ASP A 243 0.37 1.69 -2.72
CA ASP A 243 0.17 1.13 -1.38
C ASP A 243 0.16 2.16 -0.23
N TRP A 244 -0.83 3.07 -0.28
CA TRP A 244 -0.95 4.21 0.63
C TRP A 244 -1.63 3.87 1.97
N GLU A 245 -1.75 2.60 2.32
CA GLU A 245 -2.54 2.15 3.47
C GLU A 245 -1.92 2.54 4.83
N MET A 246 -0.60 2.66 4.89
CA MET A 246 0.14 3.01 6.11
C MET A 246 0.47 4.50 6.20
N ALA A 247 0.06 5.30 5.22
CA ALA A 247 0.44 6.70 5.19
C ALA A 247 -0.34 7.53 6.24
N GLY A 248 0.35 8.44 6.90
CA GLY A 248 -0.23 9.34 7.89
C GLY A 248 0.79 10.30 8.48
N PHE A 249 0.37 10.99 9.53
CA PHE A 249 1.16 11.97 10.27
C PHE A 249 2.03 11.29 11.32
N VAL A 250 3.34 11.50 11.25
CA VAL A 250 4.35 10.94 12.15
C VAL A 250 5.41 11.98 12.52
N PRO A 251 6.18 11.79 13.61
CA PRO A 251 7.36 12.60 13.86
C PRO A 251 8.35 12.54 12.70
N LYS A 252 9.07 13.64 12.43
CA LYS A 252 10.05 13.68 11.33
C LYS A 252 11.15 12.62 11.49
N ASP A 253 11.53 12.33 12.74
CA ASP A 253 12.46 11.27 13.14
C ASP A 253 12.08 9.89 12.61
N TRP A 254 10.77 9.64 12.45
CA TRP A 254 10.28 8.35 12.02
C TRP A 254 10.62 8.03 10.56
N ILE A 255 10.76 9.05 9.70
CA ILE A 255 10.98 8.87 8.26
C ILE A 255 12.27 8.11 7.99
N ARG A 256 13.42 8.59 8.52
CA ARG A 256 14.71 7.91 8.34
C ARG A 256 14.80 6.65 9.19
N THR A 257 14.25 6.66 10.42
CA THR A 257 14.22 5.49 11.30
C THR A 257 13.58 4.29 10.61
N ARG A 258 12.45 4.46 9.89
CA ARG A 258 11.81 3.36 9.15
C ARG A 258 12.77 2.66 8.19
N PHE A 259 13.62 3.40 7.47
CA PHE A 259 14.64 2.80 6.60
C PHE A 259 15.75 2.07 7.37
N CYS A 260 16.06 2.48 8.60
CA CYS A 260 17.03 1.80 9.46
C CYS A 260 16.52 0.42 9.92
N ILE A 261 15.25 0.33 10.32
CA ILE A 261 14.71 -0.81 11.09
C ILE A 261 13.81 -1.77 10.28
N SER A 262 13.14 -1.30 9.23
CA SER A 262 12.11 -2.09 8.56
C SER A 262 12.69 -3.00 7.48
N GLY A 263 12.62 -4.31 7.71
CA GLY A 263 12.94 -5.33 6.70
C GLY A 263 11.95 -5.35 5.53
N GLY A 264 10.75 -4.78 5.69
CA GLY A 264 9.79 -4.63 4.59
C GLY A 264 10.27 -3.67 3.48
N LEU A 265 11.29 -2.87 3.78
CA LEU A 265 11.92 -1.96 2.82
C LEU A 265 13.17 -2.57 2.14
N ASP A 266 13.46 -3.85 2.38
CA ASP A 266 14.53 -4.56 1.67
C ASP A 266 14.10 -4.87 0.22
N LEU A 267 15.08 -4.93 -0.67
CA LEU A 267 14.93 -5.53 -2.00
C LEU A 267 14.73 -7.05 -1.88
N PRO A 268 14.06 -7.69 -2.85
CA PRO A 268 13.89 -9.13 -2.85
C PRO A 268 15.24 -9.85 -2.97
N GLY A 269 15.45 -10.89 -2.16
CA GLY A 269 16.65 -11.73 -2.17
C GLY A 269 17.13 -12.11 -0.77
N THR A 270 18.22 -12.88 -0.72
CA THR A 270 18.79 -13.40 0.54
C THR A 270 20.18 -12.84 0.86
N GLY A 271 20.83 -12.18 -0.10
CA GLY A 271 22.18 -11.62 0.05
C GLY A 271 22.21 -10.24 0.71
N ASP A 272 23.42 -9.68 0.83
CA ASP A 272 23.65 -8.33 1.39
C ASP A 272 23.12 -7.21 0.50
N GLU A 273 22.95 -7.47 -0.80
CA GLU A 273 22.33 -6.55 -1.75
C GLU A 273 20.89 -6.19 -1.39
N ARG A 274 20.20 -7.02 -0.59
CA ARG A 274 18.81 -6.78 -0.20
C ARG A 274 18.64 -5.44 0.52
N VAL A 275 19.65 -5.01 1.28
CA VAL A 275 19.59 -3.77 2.07
C VAL A 275 20.14 -2.56 1.31
N ASP A 276 20.57 -2.72 0.05
CA ASP A 276 21.20 -1.64 -0.73
C ASP A 276 20.29 -0.41 -0.86
N TRP A 277 19.03 -0.63 -1.25
CA TRP A 277 18.01 0.42 -1.33
C TRP A 277 17.90 1.24 -0.04
N ARG A 278 17.55 0.57 1.07
CA ARG A 278 17.32 1.27 2.34
C ARG A 278 18.59 1.89 2.91
N ARG A 279 19.77 1.31 2.69
CA ARG A 279 21.06 1.93 3.08
C ARG A 279 21.32 3.23 2.34
N ARG A 280 21.00 3.30 1.04
CA ARG A 280 21.15 4.54 0.25
C ARG A 280 20.16 5.60 0.71
N MET A 281 18.90 5.21 0.93
CA MET A 281 17.87 6.10 1.48
C MET A 281 18.28 6.66 2.85
N GLN A 282 18.76 5.83 3.78
CA GLN A 282 19.27 6.28 5.08
C GLN A 282 20.36 7.34 4.93
N ARG A 283 21.36 7.09 4.08
CA ARG A 283 22.48 8.02 3.85
C ARG A 283 21.99 9.34 3.25
N ARG A 284 21.13 9.29 2.23
CA ARG A 284 20.63 10.50 1.57
C ARG A 284 19.73 11.33 2.48
N LEU A 285 18.86 10.69 3.26
CA LEU A 285 18.03 11.34 4.28
C LEU A 285 18.88 11.95 5.41
N SER A 286 19.99 11.30 5.77
CA SER A 286 20.97 11.86 6.72
C SER A 286 21.54 13.19 6.20
N THR A 287 21.96 13.23 4.94
CA THR A 287 22.47 14.46 4.29
C THR A 287 21.42 15.56 4.23
N GLU A 288 20.14 15.20 4.10
CA GLU A 288 19.00 16.13 4.11
C GLU A 288 18.62 16.60 5.54
N GLY A 289 19.29 16.09 6.58
CA GLY A 289 19.03 16.47 7.96
C GLY A 289 17.78 15.84 8.58
N TYR A 290 17.37 14.65 8.10
CA TYR A 290 16.40 13.85 8.83
C TYR A 290 17.09 13.15 10.01
N PRO A 291 16.58 13.30 11.25
CA PRO A 291 17.06 12.53 12.40
C PRO A 291 16.58 11.07 12.34
N GLU A 292 17.11 10.22 13.21
CA GLU A 292 16.63 8.84 13.42
C GLU A 292 16.93 8.39 14.84
N ILE A 293 16.25 7.34 15.28
CA ILE A 293 16.34 6.78 16.64
C ILE A 293 16.46 5.24 16.64
N ALA A 294 17.09 4.64 15.62
CA ALA A 294 17.01 3.19 15.42
C ALA A 294 17.58 2.36 16.59
N ASP A 295 18.61 2.86 17.27
CA ASP A 295 19.21 2.17 18.42
C ASP A 295 18.25 2.18 19.63
N GLU A 296 17.64 3.33 19.92
CA GLU A 296 16.60 3.47 20.96
C GLU A 296 15.39 2.59 20.62
N TRP A 297 14.97 2.56 19.36
CA TRP A 297 13.89 1.69 18.90
C TRP A 297 14.22 0.22 19.08
N MET A 298 15.44 -0.21 18.72
CA MET A 298 15.88 -1.60 18.85
C MET A 298 15.88 -2.06 20.32
N SER A 299 16.37 -1.23 21.25
CA SER A 299 16.32 -1.50 22.69
C SER A 299 14.87 -1.59 23.19
N TRP A 300 14.05 -0.57 22.88
CA TRP A 300 12.64 -0.52 23.27
C TRP A 300 11.83 -1.72 22.74
N TRP A 301 12.07 -2.11 21.48
CA TRP A 301 11.39 -3.22 20.81
C TRP A 301 11.77 -4.58 21.39
N ARG A 302 13.03 -4.75 21.81
CA ARG A 302 13.50 -5.99 22.46
C ARG A 302 13.08 -6.07 23.93
N GLY A 303 12.72 -4.95 24.53
CA GLY A 303 12.41 -4.86 25.96
C GLY A 303 13.67 -4.88 26.83
N GLU A 304 14.79 -4.41 26.28
CA GLU A 304 16.06 -4.20 26.97
C GLU A 304 16.07 -2.87 27.72
#